data_AF-A0A091J124-F1
#
_entry.id   AF-A0A091J124-F1
#
_cell.length_a   1.000
_cell.length_b   1.000
_cell.length_c   1.000
_cell.angle_alpha   90.00
_cell.angle_beta   90.00
_cell.angle_gamma   90.00
#
_symmetry.space_group_name_H-M   'P 1'
#
loop_
_entity.id
_entity.type
_entity.pdbx_description
1 polymer ?
#
loop_
_entity_poly.entity_id
_entity_poly.type
_entity_poly.pdbx_seq_one_letter_code
_entity_poly.pdbx_strand_id
1 'polypeptide(L)'
;MATANDRAVLQTIFNPSTPFGDIPRLDEEEDAQEEVEIFGTEVLEQVRDLELQGISAAESGDVSRALERALQDLDTAIRLSQGRGCAARQSLVQRGLIHRLQGHEEEARWDFERAARLGSAFARRQLVLLNPYAALCNQMLCEMLGRLCNP
;
A
#
# COMPACT_ATOMS: atom_id res chain seq x y z
N MET A 1 30.39 5.78 -25.45
CA MET A 1 30.10 4.92 -24.29
C MET A 1 30.44 5.73 -23.05
N ALA A 2 29.46 6.02 -22.20
CA ALA A 2 29.72 6.77 -20.97
C ALA A 2 30.58 5.89 -20.06
N THR A 3 31.75 6.38 -19.68
CA THR A 3 32.68 5.68 -18.79
C THR A 3 32.08 5.60 -17.37
N ALA A 4 32.62 4.71 -16.53
CA ALA A 4 32.20 4.61 -15.13
C ALA A 4 32.28 5.98 -14.40
N ASN A 5 33.27 6.80 -14.79
CA ASN A 5 33.42 8.16 -14.28
C ASN A 5 32.29 9.09 -14.75
N ASP A 6 31.91 9.02 -16.02
CA ASP A 6 30.80 9.82 -16.57
C ASP A 6 29.47 9.48 -15.89
N ARG A 7 29.23 8.20 -15.59
CA ARG A 7 28.01 7.75 -14.90
C ARG A 7 27.96 8.23 -13.45
N ALA A 8 29.11 8.21 -12.75
CA ALA A 8 29.23 8.74 -11.41
C ALA A 8 28.94 10.25 -11.37
N VAL A 9 29.48 11.02 -12.32
CA VAL A 9 29.24 12.47 -12.44
C VAL A 9 27.75 12.77 -12.71
N LEU A 10 27.11 12.05 -13.64
CA LEU A 10 25.69 12.23 -13.91
C LEU A 10 24.83 11.89 -12.68
N GLN A 11 25.19 10.86 -11.93
CA GLN A 11 24.45 10.45 -10.74
C GLN A 11 24.54 11.49 -9.61
N THR A 12 25.66 12.21 -9.48
CA THR A 12 25.77 13.34 -8.54
C THR A 12 24.97 14.56 -8.99
N ILE A 13 24.90 14.83 -10.31
CA ILE A 13 24.12 15.95 -10.86
C ILE A 13 22.61 15.72 -10.65
N PHE A 14 22.12 14.51 -10.87
CA PHE A 14 20.70 14.19 -10.78
C PHE A 14 20.23 13.76 -9.38
N ASN A 15 21.17 13.44 -8.47
CA ASN A 15 20.87 13.07 -7.08
C ASN A 15 21.78 13.84 -6.10
N PRO A 16 21.50 15.14 -5.86
CA PRO A 16 22.36 16.02 -5.07
C PRO A 16 22.41 15.70 -3.57
N SER A 17 21.57 14.76 -3.10
CA SER A 17 21.54 14.29 -1.71
C SER A 17 22.43 13.08 -1.44
N THR A 18 23.11 12.54 -2.45
CA THR A 18 24.03 11.39 -2.31
C THR A 18 25.44 11.90 -1.94
N PRO A 19 26.01 11.55 -0.77
CA PRO A 19 27.33 12.03 -0.36
C PRO A 19 28.45 11.48 -1.25
N PHE A 20 29.53 12.25 -1.43
CA PHE A 20 30.74 11.78 -2.13
C PHE A 20 31.37 10.62 -1.35
N GLY A 21 31.28 9.40 -1.89
CA GLY A 21 31.92 8.20 -1.31
C GLY A 21 31.03 6.97 -1.26
N ASP A 22 29.71 7.12 -1.36
CA ASP A 22 28.76 6.01 -1.42
C ASP A 22 28.44 5.65 -2.87
N ILE A 23 29.46 5.24 -3.63
CA ILE A 23 29.25 4.61 -4.94
C ILE A 23 29.27 3.09 -4.69
N PRO A 24 28.11 2.40 -4.72
CA PRO A 24 28.07 0.96 -4.52
C PRO A 24 28.91 0.26 -5.59
N ARG A 25 29.65 -0.77 -5.17
CA ARG A 25 30.40 -1.67 -6.04
C ARG A 25 29.43 -2.28 -7.05
N LEU A 26 29.61 -1.95 -8.33
CA LEU A 26 28.81 -2.47 -9.44
C LEU A 26 29.33 -3.86 -9.84
N ASP A 27 28.97 -4.89 -9.08
CA ASP A 27 29.17 -6.30 -9.48
C ASP A 27 27.88 -7.14 -9.29
N GLU A 28 26.70 -6.51 -9.29
CA GLU A 28 25.42 -7.23 -9.33
C GLU A 28 24.58 -6.68 -10.49
N GLU A 29 24.97 -7.05 -11.70
CA GLU A 29 24.05 -7.11 -12.82
C GLU A 29 23.12 -8.32 -12.56
N GLU A 30 22.00 -8.09 -11.87
CA GLU A 30 20.86 -9.01 -11.97
C GLU A 30 20.31 -8.91 -13.40
N ASP A 31 20.91 -9.66 -14.32
CA ASP A 31 20.31 -10.00 -15.60
C ASP A 31 19.14 -10.97 -15.33
N ALA A 32 18.02 -10.42 -14.87
CA ALA A 32 16.75 -11.11 -14.90
C ALA A 32 16.23 -11.08 -16.35
N GLN A 33 16.69 -12.02 -17.17
CA GLN A 33 15.97 -12.38 -18.39
C GLN A 33 14.67 -13.05 -17.96
N GLU A 34 13.60 -12.26 -17.80
CA GLU A 34 12.25 -12.81 -17.69
C GLU A 34 11.89 -13.42 -19.04
N GLU A 35 11.99 -14.75 -19.15
CA GLU A 35 11.34 -15.49 -20.22
C GLU A 35 9.83 -15.20 -20.12
N VAL A 36 9.31 -14.42 -21.06
CA VAL A 36 7.87 -14.18 -21.17
C VAL A 36 7.23 -15.49 -21.61
N GLU A 37 6.78 -16.29 -20.64
CA GLU A 37 5.88 -17.41 -20.92
C GLU A 37 4.65 -16.86 -21.63
N ILE A 38 4.48 -17.27 -22.88
CA ILE A 38 3.28 -16.98 -23.66
C ILE A 38 2.15 -17.75 -22.98
N PHE A 39 1.35 -17.03 -22.19
CA PHE A 39 0.21 -17.60 -21.49
C PHE A 39 -0.65 -18.41 -22.47
N GLY A 40 -1.00 -19.65 -22.08
CA GLY A 40 -1.91 -20.47 -22.86
C GLY A 40 -3.26 -19.77 -23.04
N THR A 41 -3.93 -20.02 -24.16
CA THR A 41 -5.20 -19.37 -24.54
C THR A 41 -6.26 -19.48 -23.44
N GLU A 42 -6.27 -20.58 -22.70
CA GLU A 42 -7.17 -20.82 -21.56
C GLU A 42 -6.87 -19.90 -20.36
N VAL A 43 -5.60 -19.59 -20.11
CA VAL A 43 -5.17 -18.68 -19.04
C VAL A 43 -5.53 -17.24 -19.43
N LEU A 44 -5.42 -16.89 -20.71
CA LEU A 44 -5.87 -15.60 -21.23
C LEU A 44 -7.40 -15.42 -21.11
N GLU A 45 -8.19 -16.46 -21.35
CA GLU A 45 -9.64 -16.40 -21.12
C GLU A 45 -9.98 -16.22 -19.64
N GLN A 46 -9.29 -16.93 -18.74
CA GLN A 46 -9.47 -16.76 -17.30
C GLN A 46 -9.08 -15.37 -16.81
N VAL A 47 -7.97 -14.81 -17.31
CA VAL A 47 -7.56 -13.43 -16.98
C VAL A 47 -8.58 -12.43 -17.48
N ARG A 48 -9.10 -12.62 -18.70
CA ARG A 48 -10.15 -11.75 -19.26
C ARG A 48 -11.45 -11.83 -18.46
N ASP A 49 -11.82 -13.01 -17.96
CA ASP A 49 -12.98 -13.18 -17.08
C ASP A 49 -12.78 -12.50 -15.73
N LEU A 50 -11.56 -12.56 -15.17
CA LEU A 50 -11.20 -11.86 -13.95
C LEU A 50 -11.20 -10.33 -14.16
N GLU A 51 -10.73 -9.85 -15.30
CA GLU A 51 -10.80 -8.44 -15.69
C GLU A 51 -12.25 -7.97 -15.81
N LEU A 52 -13.11 -8.75 -16.50
CA LEU A 52 -14.53 -8.44 -16.63
C LEU A 52 -15.25 -8.45 -15.27
N GLN A 53 -14.88 -9.36 -14.35
CA GLN A 53 -15.41 -9.35 -12.98
C GLN A 53 -14.94 -8.14 -12.18
N GLY A 54 -13.68 -7.74 -12.33
CA GLY A 54 -13.13 -6.54 -11.70
C GLY A 54 -13.79 -5.26 -12.21
N ILE A 55 -13.98 -5.15 -13.53
CA ILE A 55 -14.67 -4.04 -14.19
C ILE A 55 -16.14 -4.02 -13.78
N SER A 56 -16.84 -5.15 -13.81
CA SER A 56 -18.25 -5.23 -13.41
C SER A 56 -18.47 -4.90 -11.93
N ALA A 57 -17.58 -5.34 -11.04
CA ALA A 57 -17.63 -4.97 -9.62
C ALA A 57 -17.41 -3.46 -9.42
N ALA A 58 -16.51 -2.85 -10.19
CA ALA A 58 -16.28 -1.40 -10.16
C ALA A 58 -17.44 -0.60 -10.79
N GLU A 59 -18.06 -1.11 -11.85
CA GLU A 59 -19.12 -0.45 -12.63
C GLU A 59 -20.53 -0.65 -12.04
N SER A 60 -20.75 -1.71 -11.25
CA SER A 60 -22.08 -2.03 -10.69
C SER A 60 -22.56 -1.06 -9.61
N GLY A 61 -21.70 -0.16 -9.12
CA GLY A 61 -22.00 0.72 -8.00
C GLY A 61 -22.17 -0.01 -6.65
N ASP A 62 -22.04 -1.34 -6.62
CA ASP A 62 -22.10 -2.15 -5.40
C ASP A 62 -20.72 -2.27 -4.76
N VAL A 63 -20.21 -1.10 -4.35
CA VAL A 63 -18.96 -0.97 -3.61
C VAL A 63 -18.99 -1.82 -2.33
N SER A 64 -20.16 -1.97 -1.72
CA SER A 64 -20.37 -2.77 -0.51
C SER A 64 -19.97 -4.23 -0.74
N ARG A 65 -20.51 -4.87 -1.78
CA ARG A 65 -20.18 -6.26 -2.12
C ARG A 65 -18.72 -6.44 -2.52
N ALA A 66 -18.14 -5.47 -3.22
CA ALA A 66 -16.72 -5.50 -3.58
C ALA A 66 -15.81 -5.44 -2.33
N LEU A 67 -16.13 -4.56 -1.37
CA LEU A 67 -15.40 -4.46 -0.11
C LEU A 67 -15.55 -5.74 0.72
N GLU A 68 -16.72 -6.35 0.76
CA GLU A 68 -16.98 -7.58 1.49
C GLU A 68 -16.13 -8.75 0.96
N ARG A 69 -16.03 -8.88 -0.37
CA ARG A 69 -15.17 -9.87 -1.02
C ARG A 69 -13.68 -9.59 -0.78
N ALA A 70 -13.27 -8.33 -0.88
CA ALA A 70 -11.89 -7.94 -0.58
C ALA A 70 -11.49 -8.29 0.86
N LEU A 71 -12.38 -8.08 1.84
CA LEU A 71 -12.13 -8.48 3.23
C LEU A 71 -11.92 -10.00 3.36
N GLN A 72 -12.72 -10.82 2.67
CA GLN A 72 -12.59 -12.29 2.69
C GLN A 72 -11.25 -12.77 2.08
N ASP A 73 -10.84 -12.16 0.97
CA ASP A 73 -9.58 -12.48 0.30
C ASP A 73 -8.38 -12.11 1.19
N LEU A 74 -8.43 -10.93 1.83
CA LEU A 74 -7.40 -10.46 2.76
C LEU A 74 -7.31 -11.35 4.00
N ASP A 75 -8.43 -11.80 4.56
CA ASP A 75 -8.47 -12.77 5.66
C ASP A 75 -7.80 -14.08 5.27
N THR A 76 -8.06 -14.54 4.06
CA THR A 76 -7.46 -15.77 3.53
C THR A 76 -5.95 -15.59 3.33
N ALA A 77 -5.50 -14.47 2.79
CA ALA A 77 -4.09 -14.14 2.65
C ALA A 77 -3.37 -14.08 4.02
N ILE A 78 -3.99 -13.49 5.04
CA ILE A 78 -3.44 -13.45 6.40
C ILE A 78 -3.33 -14.85 7.00
N ARG A 79 -4.35 -15.71 6.80
CA ARG A 79 -4.32 -17.11 7.27
C ARG A 79 -3.24 -17.93 6.59
N LEU A 80 -3.15 -17.85 5.26
CA LEU A 80 -2.15 -18.60 4.47
C LEU A 80 -0.72 -18.16 4.80
N SER A 81 -0.50 -16.86 5.01
CA SER A 81 0.79 -16.32 5.47
C SER A 81 1.05 -16.52 6.96
N GLN A 82 0.14 -17.16 7.70
CA GLN A 82 0.19 -17.36 9.15
C GLN A 82 0.43 -16.05 9.93
N GLY A 83 -0.05 -14.93 9.39
CA GLY A 83 0.15 -13.60 9.97
C GLY A 83 1.61 -13.11 9.95
N ARG A 84 2.48 -13.63 9.08
CA ARG A 84 3.90 -13.26 8.98
C ARG A 84 4.30 -12.81 7.58
N GLY A 85 5.43 -12.12 7.48
CA GLY A 85 6.03 -11.71 6.22
C GLY A 85 5.33 -10.50 5.55
N CYS A 86 5.74 -10.23 4.30
CA CYS A 86 5.26 -9.08 3.53
C CYS A 86 3.78 -9.22 3.16
N ALA A 87 3.33 -10.43 2.80
CA ALA A 87 1.93 -10.70 2.44
C ALA A 87 0.96 -10.40 3.59
N ALA A 88 1.25 -10.89 4.82
CA ALA A 88 0.44 -10.57 5.99
C ALA A 88 0.44 -9.07 6.28
N ARG A 89 1.61 -8.43 6.22
CA ARG A 89 1.77 -6.99 6.49
C ARG A 89 0.90 -6.16 5.54
N GLN A 90 0.99 -6.43 4.24
CA GLN A 90 0.20 -5.73 3.22
C GLN A 90 -1.29 -6.01 3.39
N SER A 91 -1.66 -7.26 3.63
CA SER A 91 -3.06 -7.66 3.80
C SER A 91 -3.70 -6.97 5.00
N LEU A 92 -2.99 -6.90 6.14
CA LEU A 92 -3.43 -6.17 7.33
C LEU A 92 -3.56 -4.66 7.07
N VAL A 93 -2.63 -4.05 6.32
CA VAL A 93 -2.76 -2.62 5.95
C VAL A 93 -4.02 -2.38 5.11
N GLN A 94 -4.23 -3.20 4.07
CA GLN A 94 -5.37 -3.07 3.17
C GLN A 94 -6.69 -3.30 3.92
N ARG A 95 -6.75 -4.33 4.77
CA ARG A 95 -7.93 -4.65 5.59
C ARG A 95 -8.26 -3.52 6.56
N GLY A 96 -7.24 -2.96 7.23
CA GLY A 96 -7.41 -1.81 8.10
C GLY A 96 -7.92 -0.55 7.38
N LEU A 97 -7.52 -0.32 6.12
CA LEU A 97 -8.04 0.79 5.33
C LEU A 97 -9.52 0.59 4.94
N ILE A 98 -9.90 -0.64 4.59
CA ILE A 98 -11.31 -0.97 4.31
C ILE A 98 -12.16 -0.77 5.56
N HIS A 99 -11.70 -1.24 6.73
CA HIS A 99 -12.39 -1.01 7.98
C HIS A 99 -12.58 0.48 8.28
N ARG A 100 -11.57 1.33 8.03
CA ARG A 100 -11.72 2.79 8.16
C ARG A 100 -12.76 3.37 7.20
N LEU A 101 -12.77 2.92 5.94
CA LEU A 101 -13.77 3.38 4.97
C LEU A 101 -15.20 3.03 5.41
N GLN A 102 -15.37 1.93 6.13
CA GLN A 102 -16.65 1.48 6.67
C GLN A 102 -16.99 2.07 8.06
N GLY A 103 -16.11 2.88 8.66
CA GLY A 103 -16.30 3.45 10.00
C GLY A 103 -15.97 2.49 11.16
N HIS A 104 -15.42 1.32 10.86
CA HIS A 104 -14.98 0.32 11.82
C HIS A 104 -13.58 0.66 12.37
N GLU A 105 -13.49 1.73 13.18
CA GLU A 105 -12.20 2.28 13.61
C GLU A 105 -11.39 1.36 14.52
N GLU A 106 -12.04 0.57 15.38
CA GLU A 106 -11.36 -0.34 16.32
C GLU A 106 -10.74 -1.53 15.56
N GLU A 107 -11.47 -2.12 14.63
CA GLU A 107 -11.00 -3.17 13.74
C GLU A 107 -9.83 -2.67 12.88
N ALA A 108 -9.94 -1.44 12.37
CA ALA A 108 -8.86 -0.81 11.65
C ALA A 108 -7.61 -0.61 12.52
N ARG A 109 -7.76 -0.11 13.76
CA ARG A 109 -6.65 0.04 14.71
C ARG A 109 -5.97 -1.29 14.95
N TRP A 110 -6.73 -2.35 15.22
CA TRP A 110 -6.18 -3.69 15.45
C TRP A 110 -5.31 -4.18 14.29
N ASP A 111 -5.78 -3.97 13.07
CA ASP A 111 -5.05 -4.34 11.86
C ASP A 111 -3.77 -3.53 11.66
N PHE A 112 -3.84 -2.21 11.86
CA PHE A 112 -2.66 -1.37 11.77
C PHE A 112 -1.63 -1.67 12.87
N GLU A 113 -2.05 -2.05 14.07
CA GLU A 113 -1.12 -2.49 15.11
C GLU A 113 -0.36 -3.74 14.69
N ARG A 114 -1.06 -4.76 14.18
CA ARG A 114 -0.41 -5.99 13.70
C ARG A 114 0.50 -5.70 12.51
N ALA A 115 0.07 -4.88 11.56
CA ALA A 115 0.89 -4.49 10.42
C ALA A 115 2.13 -3.67 10.85
N ALA A 116 2.01 -2.81 11.86
CA ALA A 116 3.12 -2.03 12.40
C ALA A 116 4.16 -2.94 13.08
N ARG A 117 3.74 -3.97 13.82
CA ARG A 117 4.63 -5.00 14.40
C ARG A 117 5.39 -5.77 13.32
N LEU A 118 4.79 -5.94 12.14
CA LEU A 118 5.43 -6.53 10.96
C LEU A 118 6.29 -5.53 10.16
N GLY A 119 6.47 -4.31 10.67
CA GLY A 119 7.38 -3.31 10.11
C GLY A 119 6.74 -2.23 9.24
N SER A 120 5.40 -2.19 9.09
CA SER A 120 4.74 -1.19 8.23
C SER A 120 4.84 0.24 8.78
N ALA A 121 5.60 1.09 8.09
CA ALA A 121 5.68 2.53 8.38
C ALA A 121 4.35 3.24 8.14
N PHE A 122 3.64 2.84 7.08
CA PHE A 122 2.30 3.35 6.78
C PHE A 122 1.33 3.07 7.93
N ALA A 123 1.30 1.84 8.44
CA ALA A 123 0.41 1.47 9.54
C ALA A 123 0.70 2.27 10.82
N ARG A 124 1.98 2.48 11.16
CA ARG A 124 2.37 3.36 12.28
C ARG A 124 1.81 4.77 12.12
N ARG A 125 1.88 5.34 10.91
CA ARG A 125 1.31 6.67 10.62
C ARG A 125 -0.22 6.66 10.76
N GLN A 126 -0.90 5.61 10.31
CA GLN A 126 -2.35 5.50 10.46
C GLN A 126 -2.79 5.40 11.93
N LEU A 127 -2.03 4.71 12.78
CA LEU A 127 -2.31 4.65 14.23
C LEU A 127 -2.21 6.02 14.90
N VAL A 128 -1.27 6.86 14.48
CA VAL A 128 -1.18 8.26 14.97
C VAL A 128 -2.43 9.05 14.55
N LEU A 129 -2.92 8.87 13.32
CA LEU A 129 -4.13 9.54 12.84
C LEU A 129 -5.40 9.02 13.54
N LEU A 130 -5.43 7.74 13.88
CA LEU A 130 -6.51 7.11 14.64
C LEU A 130 -6.44 7.44 16.14
N ASN A 131 -5.45 8.20 16.61
CA ASN A 131 -5.35 8.57 18.00
C ASN A 131 -6.57 9.42 18.41
N PRO A 132 -7.36 9.01 19.43
CA PRO A 132 -8.58 9.71 19.82
C PRO A 132 -8.30 11.15 20.29
N TYR A 133 -7.14 11.42 20.88
CA TYR A 133 -6.73 12.77 21.23
C TYR A 133 -6.48 13.62 19.98
N ALA A 134 -5.84 13.06 18.94
CA ALA A 134 -5.63 13.78 17.68
C ALA A 134 -6.97 14.03 16.95
N ALA A 135 -7.88 13.07 16.96
CA ALA A 135 -9.23 13.22 16.40
C ALA A 135 -10.03 14.32 17.12
N LEU A 136 -10.03 14.34 18.45
CA LEU A 136 -10.69 15.38 19.26
C LEU A 136 -10.08 16.76 19.01
N CYS A 137 -8.76 16.88 18.99
CA CYS A 137 -8.09 18.15 18.69
C CYS A 137 -8.46 18.66 17.29
N ASN A 138 -8.47 17.79 16.29
CA ASN A 138 -8.85 18.15 14.92
C ASN A 138 -10.33 18.57 14.85
N GLN A 139 -11.22 17.86 15.56
CA GLN A 139 -12.64 18.21 15.63
C GLN A 139 -12.85 19.59 16.27
N MET A 140 -12.21 19.85 17.42
CA MET A 140 -12.29 21.13 18.11
C MET A 140 -11.74 22.27 17.23
N LEU A 141 -10.62 22.05 16.52
CA LEU A 141 -10.06 23.04 15.59
C LEU A 141 -11.02 23.34 14.43
N CYS A 142 -11.64 22.32 13.83
CA CYS A 142 -12.62 22.51 12.76
C CYS A 142 -13.85 23.30 13.25
N GLU A 143 -14.37 22.99 14.45
CA GLU A 143 -15.49 23.74 15.03
C GLU A 143 -15.15 25.21 15.29
N MET A 144 -13.97 25.47 15.85
CA MET A 144 -13.50 26.84 16.13
C MET A 144 -13.31 27.64 14.84
N LEU A 145 -12.72 27.04 13.81
CA LEU A 145 -12.56 27.66 12.49
C LEU A 145 -13.91 27.89 11.80
N GLY A 146 -14.86 26.96 11.92
CA GLY A 146 -16.22 27.11 11.40
C GLY A 146 -16.95 28.31 12.00
N ARG A 147 -16.81 28.53 13.32
CA ARG A 147 -17.37 29.70 14.02
C ARG A 147 -16.72 31.02 13.61
N LEU A 148 -15.45 31.00 13.23
CA LEU A 148 -14.73 32.20 12.75
C LEU A 148 -15.09 32.54 11.30
N CYS A 149 -15.43 31.53 10.48
CA CYS A 149 -15.76 31.71 9.06
C CYS A 149 -17.26 31.99 8.80
N ASN A 150 -18.13 31.78 9.79
CA ASN A 150 -19.56 32.13 9.77
C ASN A 150 -19.89 32.98 11.01
N PRO A 151 -19.61 34.31 10.98
CA PRO A 151 -19.81 35.20 12.13
C PRO A 151 -21.29 35.48 12.44
#